data_AF-A0A968U0J2-F1
#
_entry.id   AF-A0A968U0J2-F1
#
_cell.length_a   1.000
_cell.length_b   1.000
_cell.length_c   1.000
_cell.angle_alpha   90.00
_cell.angle_beta   90.00
_cell.angle_gamma   90.00
#
_symmetry.space_group_name_H-M   'P 1'
#
loop_
_entity.id
_entity.type
_entity.pdbx_description
1 polymer ?
#
loop_
_entity_poly.entity_id
_entity_poly.type
_entity_poly.pdbx_seq_one_letter_code
_entity_poly.pdbx_strand_id
1 'polypeptide(L)'
;MSTSGKQRWVPMLAAMVLALVMVQALVAIMPELYWDVSPLTEPESVPSLALGPTGVAWLTVLSVIVCSLTLLLNKQANQPAQQVALALGLVGIGFANWHMISGDGMDAFRSNAWIGAVALGLAASQLMQHESARRILWAGLLALSIPLLLWAMWAIYVDHPATVKFFLQREAQTITQRGWEINSPQHLIYKRRLMQPEATGAFGFANTFGSMMTAMMMLALRQHWRTCNRHHANG
;
A
#
# COMPACT_ATOMS: atom_id res chain seq x y z
N MET A 1 -34.89 -20.89 -10.71
CA MET A 1 -35.11 -19.48 -11.12
C MET A 1 -33.76 -18.82 -11.35
N SER A 2 -33.50 -18.42 -12.59
CA SER A 2 -32.18 -18.04 -13.13
C SER A 2 -31.48 -16.90 -12.37
N THR A 3 -30.28 -17.20 -11.84
CA THR A 3 -29.35 -16.25 -11.20
C THR A 3 -28.27 -15.73 -12.16
N SER A 4 -28.30 -16.10 -13.45
CA SER A 4 -27.18 -15.88 -14.37
C SER A 4 -26.92 -14.42 -14.77
N GLY A 5 -27.84 -13.50 -14.45
CA GLY A 5 -27.65 -12.05 -14.66
C GLY A 5 -27.15 -11.27 -13.44
N LYS A 6 -27.12 -11.84 -12.23
CA LYS A 6 -27.33 -11.04 -11.01
C LYS A 6 -26.13 -10.45 -10.29
N GLN A 7 -24.88 -10.72 -10.67
CA GLN A 7 -23.71 -10.16 -9.96
C GLN A 7 -22.54 -9.78 -10.87
N ARG A 8 -22.80 -9.24 -12.06
CA ARG A 8 -21.73 -8.73 -12.95
C ARG A 8 -20.88 -7.62 -12.30
N TRP A 9 -21.44 -6.91 -11.32
CA TRP A 9 -20.75 -5.85 -10.58
C TRP A 9 -19.64 -6.39 -9.66
N VAL A 10 -19.76 -7.62 -9.14
CA VAL A 10 -18.80 -8.21 -8.19
C VAL A 10 -17.38 -8.33 -8.78
N PRO A 11 -17.17 -9.03 -9.91
CA PRO A 11 -15.83 -9.14 -10.50
C PRO A 11 -15.31 -7.78 -10.97
N MET A 12 -16.20 -6.86 -11.40
CA MET A 12 -15.82 -5.51 -11.80
C MET A 12 -15.26 -4.71 -10.62
N LEU A 13 -15.96 -4.66 -9.48
CA LEU A 13 -15.46 -3.98 -8.28
C LEU A 13 -14.20 -4.64 -7.73
N ALA A 14 -14.09 -5.97 -7.78
CA ALA A 14 -12.87 -6.67 -7.39
C ALA A 14 -11.67 -6.26 -8.28
N ALA A 15 -11.87 -6.16 -9.59
CA ALA A 15 -10.86 -5.67 -10.51
C ALA A 15 -10.49 -4.20 -10.25
N MET A 16 -11.46 -3.34 -9.92
CA MET A 16 -11.21 -1.94 -9.54
C MET A 16 -10.39 -1.83 -8.25
N VAL A 17 -10.73 -2.61 -7.22
CA VAL A 17 -9.93 -2.69 -5.98
C VAL A 17 -8.49 -3.09 -6.31
N LEU A 18 -8.31 -4.14 -7.11
CA LEU A 18 -6.99 -4.62 -7.50
C LEU A 18 -6.22 -3.56 -8.31
N ALA A 19 -6.86 -2.90 -9.27
CA ALA A 19 -6.22 -1.86 -10.08
C ALA A 19 -5.72 -0.69 -9.20
N LEU A 20 -6.53 -0.22 -8.26
CA LEU A 20 -6.13 0.86 -7.34
C LEU A 20 -4.99 0.44 -6.41
N VAL A 21 -4.98 -0.82 -5.95
CA VAL A 21 -3.87 -1.40 -5.18
C VAL A 21 -2.60 -1.48 -6.03
N MET A 22 -2.71 -1.97 -7.27
CA MET A 22 -1.57 -2.13 -8.17
C MET A 22 -0.95 -0.79 -8.55
N VAL A 23 -1.75 0.24 -8.82
CA VAL A 23 -1.22 1.59 -9.10
C VAL A 23 -0.41 2.09 -7.90
N GLN A 24 -0.92 1.96 -6.68
CA GLN A 24 -0.19 2.39 -5.48
C GLN A 24 1.04 1.54 -5.15
N ALA A 25 1.07 0.29 -5.59
CA ALA A 25 2.19 -0.61 -5.35
C ALA A 25 3.29 -0.52 -6.42
N LEU A 26 2.93 -0.18 -7.66
CA LEU A 26 3.84 -0.22 -8.81
C LEU A 26 4.29 1.16 -9.28
N VAL A 27 3.52 2.21 -8.99
CA VAL A 27 3.90 3.59 -9.37
C VAL A 27 4.67 4.22 -8.22
N ALA A 28 5.84 4.78 -8.53
CA ALA A 28 6.63 5.53 -7.56
C ALA A 28 5.81 6.69 -7.00
N ILE A 29 5.90 6.90 -5.69
CA ILE A 29 5.21 7.98 -4.99
C ILE A 29 6.27 8.90 -4.39
N MET A 30 6.22 10.18 -4.76
CA MET A 30 7.14 11.22 -4.30
C MET A 30 6.34 12.25 -3.49
N PRO A 31 6.23 12.08 -2.15
CA PRO A 31 5.51 13.03 -1.31
C PRO A 31 6.17 14.41 -1.30
N GLU A 32 7.50 14.50 -1.42
CA GLU A 32 8.23 15.77 -1.40
C GLU A 32 9.18 15.87 -2.62
N LEU A 33 8.69 16.51 -3.69
CA LEU A 33 9.40 16.61 -4.97
C LEU A 33 10.84 17.14 -4.85
N TYR A 34 11.07 18.13 -3.97
CA TYR A 34 12.39 18.76 -3.80
C TYR A 34 13.33 18.01 -2.85
N TRP A 35 12.80 17.06 -2.08
CA TRP A 35 13.59 16.28 -1.14
C TRP A 35 13.96 14.91 -1.71
N ASP A 36 13.06 14.33 -2.51
CA ASP A 36 13.21 13.00 -3.08
C ASP A 36 14.04 12.98 -4.39
N VAL A 37 14.30 14.15 -4.99
CA VAL A 37 15.08 14.31 -6.23
C VAL A 37 16.34 15.11 -5.94
N SER A 38 17.51 14.62 -6.36
CA SER A 38 18.75 15.41 -6.21
C SER A 38 18.83 16.47 -7.32
N PRO A 39 18.82 17.78 -6.98
CA PRO A 39 18.88 18.85 -7.97
C PRO A 39 20.22 18.92 -8.71
N LEU A 40 21.22 18.14 -8.28
CA LEU A 40 22.53 18.05 -8.90
C LEU A 40 22.61 17.00 -10.01
N THR A 41 21.71 16.02 -10.02
CA THR A 41 21.75 14.89 -10.98
C THR A 41 20.56 14.88 -11.93
N GLU A 42 19.42 15.43 -11.53
CA GLU A 42 18.21 15.49 -12.32
C GLU A 42 17.93 16.97 -12.66
N PRO A 43 18.05 17.38 -13.94
CA PRO A 43 17.64 18.72 -14.35
C PRO A 43 16.19 18.97 -13.93
N GLU A 44 15.88 20.16 -13.39
CA GLU A 44 14.51 20.55 -13.01
C GLU A 44 13.48 20.39 -14.15
N SER A 45 13.95 20.28 -15.39
CA SER A 45 13.15 20.09 -16.59
C SER A 45 12.76 18.64 -16.91
N VAL A 46 13.26 17.63 -16.18
CA VAL A 46 12.87 16.24 -16.41
C VAL A 46 11.51 15.97 -15.72
N PRO A 47 10.44 15.68 -16.48
CA PRO A 47 9.15 15.39 -15.89
C PRO A 47 9.22 14.11 -15.06
N SER A 48 8.93 14.20 -13.77
CA SER A 48 8.80 13.02 -12.91
C SER A 48 7.55 12.23 -13.30
N LEU A 49 7.71 10.92 -13.51
CA LEU A 49 6.61 9.99 -13.72
C LEU A 49 6.00 9.49 -12.39
N ALA A 50 6.49 9.98 -11.25
CA ALA A 50 5.99 9.62 -9.94
C ALA A 50 4.68 10.34 -9.59
N LEU A 51 3.88 9.71 -8.75
CA LEU A 51 2.68 10.34 -8.18
C LEU A 51 3.07 11.24 -7.01
N GLY A 52 2.73 12.53 -7.12
CA GLY A 52 2.78 13.46 -6.00
C GLY A 52 1.57 13.32 -5.05
N PRO A 53 1.50 14.14 -3.99
CA PRO A 53 0.41 14.12 -3.01
C PRO A 53 -0.99 14.24 -3.63
N THR A 54 -1.16 15.08 -4.65
CA THR A 54 -2.43 15.24 -5.37
C THR A 54 -2.86 13.96 -6.09
N GLY A 55 -1.92 13.24 -6.70
CA GLY A 55 -2.20 11.96 -7.37
C GLY A 55 -2.68 10.90 -6.37
N VAL A 56 -2.01 10.82 -5.21
CA VAL A 56 -2.41 9.92 -4.13
C VAL A 56 -3.77 10.31 -3.52
N ALA A 57 -4.08 11.61 -3.40
CA ALA A 57 -5.39 12.08 -2.97
C ALA A 57 -6.52 11.59 -3.89
N TRP A 58 -6.32 11.65 -5.22
CA TRP A 58 -7.28 11.10 -6.17
C TRP A 58 -7.47 9.59 -6.03
N LEU A 59 -6.38 8.83 -5.82
CA LEU A 59 -6.48 7.39 -5.56
C LEU A 59 -7.27 7.08 -4.29
N THR A 60 -7.14 7.91 -3.25
CA THR A 60 -7.95 7.79 -2.03
C THR A 60 -9.43 8.08 -2.29
N VAL A 61 -9.75 9.14 -3.05
CA VAL A 61 -11.15 9.43 -3.43
C VAL A 61 -11.76 8.25 -4.20
N LEU A 62 -11.05 7.71 -5.19
CA LEU A 62 -11.50 6.54 -5.95
C LEU A 62 -11.67 5.30 -5.05
N SER A 63 -10.76 5.11 -4.09
CA SER A 63 -10.82 4.03 -3.10
C SER A 63 -12.08 4.11 -2.24
N VAL A 64 -12.43 5.31 -1.76
CA VAL A 64 -13.66 5.57 -0.98
C VAL A 64 -14.91 5.35 -1.83
N ILE A 65 -14.91 5.77 -3.10
CA ILE A 65 -16.03 5.53 -4.03
C ILE A 65 -16.24 4.02 -4.22
N VAL A 66 -15.18 3.25 -4.50
CA VAL A 66 -15.25 1.80 -4.68
C VAL A 66 -15.75 1.11 -3.41
N CYS A 67 -15.26 1.51 -2.24
CA CYS A 67 -15.75 1.02 -0.96
C CYS A 67 -17.25 1.31 -0.76
N SER A 68 -17.67 2.55 -0.99
CA SER A 68 -19.06 2.97 -0.86
C SER A 68 -19.99 2.18 -1.79
N LEU A 69 -19.61 2.03 -3.06
CA LEU A 69 -20.36 1.21 -4.02
C LEU A 69 -20.44 -0.24 -3.59
N THR A 70 -19.34 -0.81 -3.07
CA THR A 70 -19.31 -2.17 -2.56
C THR A 70 -20.27 -2.35 -1.39
N LEU A 71 -20.28 -1.43 -0.43
CA LEU A 71 -21.18 -1.47 0.73
C LEU A 71 -22.66 -1.30 0.33
N LEU A 72 -22.96 -0.38 -0.60
CA LEU A 72 -24.32 -0.14 -1.09
C LEU A 72 -24.90 -1.33 -1.86
N LEU A 73 -24.08 -1.97 -2.69
CA LEU A 73 -24.51 -3.10 -3.52
C LEU A 73 -24.50 -4.43 -2.75
N ASN A 74 -23.68 -4.55 -1.70
CA ASN A 74 -23.60 -5.76 -0.89
C ASN A 74 -24.58 -5.73 0.29
N LYS A 75 -25.80 -6.23 0.08
CA LYS A 75 -26.81 -6.37 1.15
C LYS A 75 -26.45 -7.37 2.25
N GLN A 76 -25.37 -8.14 2.09
CA GLN A 76 -24.91 -9.10 3.09
C GLN A 76 -24.01 -8.47 4.18
N ALA A 77 -23.87 -7.14 4.17
CA ALA A 77 -23.08 -6.35 5.14
C ALA A 77 -23.49 -6.51 6.63
N ASN A 78 -24.54 -7.27 6.94
CA ASN A 78 -25.09 -7.43 8.29
C ASN A 78 -24.41 -8.51 9.14
N GLN A 79 -23.26 -9.06 8.71
CA GLN A 79 -22.52 -9.99 9.56
C GLN A 79 -21.80 -9.23 10.69
N PRO A 80 -21.82 -9.72 11.94
CA PRO A 80 -21.26 -8.99 13.08
C PRO A 80 -19.77 -8.70 12.91
N ALA A 81 -19.02 -9.62 12.30
CA ALA A 81 -17.60 -9.44 12.05
C ALA A 81 -17.30 -8.32 11.03
N GLN A 82 -18.20 -8.08 10.08
CA GLN A 82 -18.10 -6.98 9.12
C GLN A 82 -18.45 -5.65 9.76
N GLN A 83 -19.44 -5.63 10.65
CA GLN A 83 -19.75 -4.44 11.45
C GLN A 83 -18.58 -4.04 12.35
N VAL A 84 -17.89 -5.02 12.96
CA VAL A 84 -16.66 -4.76 13.73
C VAL A 84 -15.56 -4.21 12.83
N ALA A 85 -15.33 -4.79 11.65
CA ALA A 85 -14.33 -4.28 10.71
C ALA A 85 -14.66 -2.85 10.26
N LEU A 86 -15.92 -2.56 9.95
CA LEU A 86 -16.39 -1.22 9.60
C LEU A 86 -16.18 -0.23 10.76
N ALA A 87 -16.55 -0.61 11.98
CA ALA A 87 -16.36 0.22 13.17
C ALA A 87 -14.87 0.54 13.42
N LEU A 88 -14.00 -0.47 13.34
CA LEU A 88 -12.55 -0.28 13.46
C LEU A 88 -12.00 0.60 12.33
N GLY A 89 -12.49 0.40 11.11
CA GLY A 89 -12.14 1.24 9.97
C GLY A 89 -12.54 2.70 10.18
N LEU A 90 -13.75 2.96 10.68
CA LEU A 90 -14.24 4.30 10.99
C LEU A 90 -13.44 4.97 12.11
N VAL A 91 -13.13 4.25 13.19
CA VAL A 91 -12.25 4.76 14.27
C VAL A 91 -10.89 5.16 13.71
N GLY A 92 -10.32 4.27 12.89
CA GLY A 92 -9.06 4.54 12.20
C GLY A 92 -9.12 5.78 11.31
N ILE A 93 -10.16 5.90 10.47
CA ILE A 93 -10.38 7.05 9.59
C ILE A 93 -10.52 8.33 10.43
N GLY A 94 -11.21 8.28 11.57
CA GLY A 94 -11.32 9.41 12.51
C GLY A 94 -9.95 9.85 13.02
N PHE A 95 -9.09 8.90 13.42
CA PHE A 95 -7.73 9.18 13.86
C PHE A 95 -6.85 9.75 12.74
N ALA A 96 -6.95 9.19 11.53
CA ALA A 96 -6.24 9.71 10.35
C ALA A 96 -6.68 11.13 10.01
N ASN A 97 -7.98 11.44 10.09
CA ASN A 97 -8.48 12.81 9.87
C ASN A 97 -7.98 13.78 10.94
N TRP A 98 -7.90 13.35 12.20
CA TRP A 98 -7.34 14.18 13.26
C TRP A 98 -5.88 14.53 12.97
N HIS A 99 -5.04 13.54 12.65
CA HIS A 99 -3.65 13.78 12.25
C HIS A 99 -3.52 14.64 11.00
N MET A 100 -4.40 14.46 10.01
CA MET A 100 -4.42 15.28 8.79
C MET A 100 -4.68 16.77 9.10
N ILE A 101 -5.54 17.08 10.06
CA ILE A 101 -5.91 18.46 10.41
C ILE A 101 -4.90 19.10 11.38
N SER A 102 -4.35 18.30 12.30
CA SER A 102 -3.45 18.79 13.35
C SER A 102 -1.96 18.71 13.01
N GLY A 103 -1.59 17.95 11.97
CA GLY A 103 -0.22 17.70 11.56
C GLY A 103 0.29 18.60 10.44
N ASP A 104 1.46 18.24 9.90
CA ASP A 104 2.06 18.89 8.74
C ASP A 104 1.59 18.28 7.40
N GLY A 105 2.16 18.75 6.29
CA GLY A 105 1.83 18.23 4.96
C GLY A 105 2.14 16.73 4.78
N MET A 106 3.16 16.22 5.46
CA MET A 106 3.53 14.80 5.42
C MET A 106 2.52 13.95 6.22
N ASP A 107 2.05 14.45 7.36
CA ASP A 107 0.98 13.82 8.13
C ASP A 107 -0.32 13.78 7.35
N ALA A 108 -0.66 14.86 6.63
CA ALA A 108 -1.82 14.87 5.74
C ALA A 108 -1.70 13.85 4.61
N PHE A 109 -0.53 13.77 3.97
CA PHE A 109 -0.25 12.78 2.93
C PHE A 109 -0.37 11.33 3.44
N ARG A 110 0.25 11.01 4.58
CA ARG A 110 0.20 9.68 5.21
C ARG A 110 -1.22 9.31 5.63
N SER A 111 -1.94 10.25 6.23
CA SER A 111 -3.32 10.08 6.66
C SER A 111 -4.23 9.79 5.46
N ASN A 112 -4.04 10.50 4.35
CA ASN A 112 -4.77 10.26 3.12
C ASN A 112 -4.52 8.85 2.54
N ALA A 113 -3.26 8.40 2.49
CA ALA A 113 -2.94 7.04 2.06
C ALA A 113 -3.57 5.97 2.97
N TRP A 114 -3.61 6.25 4.28
CA TRP A 114 -4.20 5.37 5.28
C TRP A 114 -5.72 5.21 5.10
N ILE A 115 -6.43 6.32 4.86
CA ILE A 115 -7.88 6.31 4.55
C ILE A 115 -8.15 5.47 3.30
N GLY A 116 -7.35 5.65 2.24
CA GLY A 116 -7.46 4.86 1.01
C GLY A 116 -7.27 3.36 1.25
N ALA A 117 -6.26 2.99 2.05
CA ALA A 117 -6.00 1.61 2.43
C ALA A 117 -7.17 0.97 3.17
N VAL A 118 -7.72 1.66 4.17
CA VAL A 118 -8.87 1.17 4.93
C VAL A 118 -10.10 1.02 4.05
N ALA A 119 -10.37 1.98 3.17
CA ALA A 119 -11.49 1.90 2.23
C ALA A 119 -11.38 0.68 1.32
N LEU A 120 -10.23 0.44 0.69
CA LEU A 120 -10.03 -0.73 -0.17
C LEU A 120 -10.01 -2.04 0.62
N GLY A 121 -9.47 -2.06 1.83
CA GLY A 121 -9.49 -3.22 2.71
C GLY A 121 -10.91 -3.63 3.10
N LEU A 122 -11.75 -2.64 3.45
CA LEU A 122 -13.16 -2.86 3.71
C LEU A 122 -13.89 -3.35 2.45
N ALA A 123 -13.67 -2.72 1.30
CA ALA A 123 -14.25 -3.14 0.02
C ALA A 123 -13.88 -4.60 -0.31
N ALA A 124 -12.60 -4.95 -0.22
CA ALA A 124 -12.11 -6.31 -0.43
C ALA A 124 -12.75 -7.31 0.53
N SER A 125 -12.82 -6.97 1.82
CA SER A 125 -13.42 -7.84 2.84
C SER A 125 -14.88 -8.20 2.54
N GLN A 126 -15.64 -7.23 2.01
CA GLN A 126 -17.02 -7.42 1.60
C GLN A 126 -17.11 -8.30 0.36
N LEU A 127 -16.26 -8.05 -0.63
CA LEU A 127 -16.22 -8.79 -1.90
C LEU A 127 -15.78 -10.25 -1.72
N MET A 128 -14.97 -10.57 -0.70
CA MET A 128 -14.52 -11.94 -0.39
C MET A 128 -15.62 -12.94 -0.04
N GLN A 129 -16.84 -12.46 0.21
CA GLN A 129 -18.00 -13.32 0.35
C GLN A 129 -18.38 -14.01 -0.96
N HIS A 130 -17.99 -13.43 -2.10
CA HIS A 130 -18.27 -13.95 -3.43
C HIS A 130 -17.07 -14.71 -4.00
N GLU A 131 -17.34 -15.89 -4.56
CA GLU A 131 -16.30 -16.76 -5.10
C GLU A 131 -15.53 -16.12 -6.28
N SER A 132 -16.23 -15.42 -7.17
CA SER A 132 -15.62 -14.77 -8.34
C SER A 132 -14.63 -13.67 -7.94
N ALA A 133 -15.01 -12.78 -7.02
CA ALA A 133 -14.11 -11.74 -6.50
C ALA A 133 -12.91 -12.33 -5.79
N ARG A 134 -13.10 -13.43 -5.03
CA ARG A 134 -12.01 -14.10 -4.32
C ARG A 134 -10.94 -14.64 -5.23
N ARG A 135 -11.33 -15.31 -6.32
CA ARG A 135 -10.37 -15.78 -7.32
C ARG A 135 -9.56 -14.62 -7.91
N ILE A 136 -10.23 -13.50 -8.25
CA ILE A 136 -9.58 -12.31 -8.81
C ILE A 136 -8.61 -11.67 -7.81
N LEU A 137 -9.04 -11.42 -6.57
CA LEU A 137 -8.20 -10.76 -5.58
C LEU A 137 -7.02 -11.63 -5.14
N TRP A 138 -7.18 -12.95 -5.02
CA TRP A 138 -6.05 -13.84 -4.75
C TRP A 138 -5.07 -13.93 -5.92
N ALA A 139 -5.57 -14.12 -7.14
CA ALA A 139 -4.72 -14.15 -8.32
C ALA A 139 -3.94 -12.84 -8.46
N GLY A 140 -4.63 -11.71 -8.28
CA GLY A 140 -4.02 -10.38 -8.29
C GLY A 140 -3.00 -10.16 -7.18
N LEU A 141 -3.32 -10.53 -5.93
CA LEU A 141 -2.40 -10.40 -4.81
C LEU A 141 -1.15 -11.23 -5.01
N LEU A 142 -1.29 -12.48 -5.48
CA LEU A 142 -0.14 -13.36 -5.77
C LEU A 142 0.69 -12.82 -6.93
N ALA A 143 0.03 -12.40 -8.02
CA ALA A 143 0.69 -11.81 -9.18
C ALA A 143 1.46 -10.53 -8.85
N LEU A 144 0.98 -9.74 -7.87
CA LEU A 144 1.66 -8.54 -7.38
C LEU A 144 2.78 -8.88 -6.37
N SER A 145 2.48 -9.73 -5.38
CA SER A 145 3.40 -10.00 -4.27
C SER A 145 4.62 -10.79 -4.70
N ILE A 146 4.49 -11.77 -5.60
CA ILE A 146 5.61 -12.63 -5.97
C ILE A 146 6.75 -11.84 -6.64
N PRO A 147 6.51 -11.04 -7.71
CA PRO A 147 7.57 -10.24 -8.31
C PRO A 147 8.18 -9.22 -7.35
N LEU A 148 7.36 -8.57 -6.50
CA LEU A 148 7.84 -7.61 -5.51
C LEU A 148 8.73 -8.27 -4.45
N LEU A 149 8.38 -9.48 -3.99
CA LEU A 149 9.20 -10.24 -3.06
C LEU A 149 10.52 -10.68 -3.70
N LEU A 150 10.49 -11.16 -4.95
CA LEU A 150 11.70 -11.53 -5.69
C LEU A 150 12.63 -10.32 -5.86
N TRP A 151 12.06 -9.18 -6.23
CA TRP A 151 12.83 -7.95 -6.38
C TRP A 151 13.37 -7.43 -5.04
N ALA A 152 12.58 -7.47 -3.97
CA ALA A 152 13.05 -7.10 -2.63
C ALA A 152 14.19 -7.99 -2.13
N MET A 153 14.12 -9.29 -2.38
CA MET A 153 15.22 -10.22 -2.09
C MET A 153 16.46 -9.86 -2.92
N TRP A 154 16.29 -9.59 -4.21
CA TRP A 154 17.41 -9.15 -5.06
C TRP A 154 18.05 -7.86 -4.53
N ALA A 155 17.24 -6.85 -4.21
CA ALA A 155 17.71 -5.57 -3.69
C ALA A 155 18.51 -5.74 -2.38
N ILE A 156 18.04 -6.60 -1.46
CA ILE A 156 18.73 -6.86 -0.19
C ILE A 156 19.99 -7.70 -0.37
N TYR A 157 19.94 -8.78 -1.15
CA TYR A 157 21.03 -9.76 -1.19
C TYR A 157 22.08 -9.48 -2.27
N VAL A 158 21.75 -8.69 -3.30
CA VAL A 158 22.64 -8.40 -4.43
C VAL A 158 23.01 -6.92 -4.46
N ASP A 159 22.02 -6.03 -4.54
CA ASP A 159 22.29 -4.60 -4.78
C ASP A 159 22.84 -3.91 -3.53
N HIS A 160 22.31 -4.23 -2.34
CA HIS A 160 22.72 -3.59 -1.10
C HIS A 160 24.19 -3.87 -0.72
N PRO A 161 24.69 -5.13 -0.73
CA PRO A 161 26.11 -5.40 -0.46
C PRO A 161 27.04 -4.71 -1.47
N ALA A 162 26.64 -4.67 -2.76
CA ALA A 162 27.41 -3.96 -3.79
C ALA A 162 27.47 -2.45 -3.52
N THR A 163 26.34 -1.85 -3.12
CA THR A 163 26.22 -0.43 -2.77
C THR A 163 27.07 -0.08 -1.54
N VAL A 164 26.99 -0.90 -0.49
CA VAL A 164 27.79 -0.75 0.73
C VAL A 164 29.28 -0.85 0.41
N LYS A 165 29.69 -1.86 -0.38
CA LYS A 165 31.08 -2.02 -0.80
C LYS A 165 31.58 -0.82 -1.60
N PHE A 166 30.79 -0.32 -2.54
CA PHE A 166 31.11 0.87 -3.32
C PHE A 166 31.29 2.11 -2.43
N PHE A 167 30.37 2.32 -1.49
CA PHE A 167 30.47 3.44 -0.54
C PHE A 167 31.71 3.32 0.34
N LEU A 168 31.99 2.16 0.94
CA LEU A 168 33.16 1.99 1.81
C LEU A 168 34.49 2.21 1.06
N GLN A 169 34.54 1.87 -0.24
CA GLN A 169 35.71 2.13 -1.08
C GLN A 169 35.90 3.62 -1.42
N ARG A 170 34.85 4.43 -1.35
CA ARG A 170 34.83 5.84 -1.78
C ARG A 170 34.24 6.78 -0.74
N GLU A 171 34.27 6.40 0.54
CA GLU A 171 33.54 7.06 1.63
C GLU A 171 33.87 8.55 1.68
N ALA A 172 35.17 8.89 1.76
CA ALA A 172 35.62 10.28 1.78
C ALA A 172 35.13 11.08 0.55
N GLN A 173 35.23 10.50 -0.65
CA GLN A 173 34.80 11.16 -1.88
C GLN A 173 33.29 11.43 -1.90
N THR A 174 32.47 10.43 -1.54
CA THR A 174 31.00 10.56 -1.53
C THR A 174 30.54 11.61 -0.52
N ILE A 175 31.19 11.68 0.64
CA ILE A 175 30.85 12.64 1.70
C ILE A 175 31.27 14.06 1.30
N THR A 176 32.47 14.23 0.73
CA THR A 176 32.92 15.53 0.20
C THR A 176 32.06 16.03 -0.95
N GLN A 177 31.62 15.16 -1.86
CA GLN A 177 30.71 15.54 -2.95
C GLN A 177 29.35 16.05 -2.46
N ARG A 178 28.92 15.64 -1.26
CA ARG A 178 27.69 16.12 -0.61
C ARG A 178 27.91 17.38 0.22
N GLY A 179 29.15 17.90 0.29
CA GLY A 179 29.49 19.07 1.10
C GLY A 179 29.50 18.79 2.60
N TRP A 180 29.62 17.53 3.02
CA TRP A 180 29.64 17.14 4.43
C TRP A 180 31.07 16.92 4.92
N GLU A 181 31.29 17.15 6.22
CA GLU A 181 32.55 16.80 6.87
C GLU A 181 32.58 15.31 7.26
N ILE A 182 33.75 14.69 7.21
CA ILE A 182 33.96 13.32 7.68
C ILE A 182 33.67 13.29 9.19
N ASN A 183 32.91 12.29 9.62
CA ASN A 183 32.40 12.12 11.00
C ASN A 183 31.41 13.18 11.49
N SER A 184 30.89 14.03 10.61
CA SER A 184 29.75 14.90 10.94
C SER A 184 28.50 14.07 11.34
N PRO A 185 27.56 14.63 12.13
CA PRO A 185 26.32 13.96 12.47
C PRO A 185 25.55 13.44 11.24
N GLN A 186 25.55 14.19 10.15
CA GLN A 186 24.92 13.84 8.87
C GLN A 186 25.59 12.62 8.25
N HIS A 187 26.93 12.58 8.24
CA HIS A 187 27.69 11.42 7.77
C HIS A 187 27.34 10.17 8.58
N LEU A 188 27.33 10.26 9.92
CA LEU A 188 27.07 9.10 10.78
C LEU A 188 25.64 8.56 10.59
N ILE A 189 24.65 9.44 10.42
CA ILE A 189 23.26 9.04 10.13
C ILE A 189 23.17 8.38 8.74
N TYR A 190 23.80 8.98 7.73
CA TYR A 190 23.81 8.43 6.38
C TYR A 190 24.47 7.05 6.35
N LYS A 191 25.66 6.91 6.95
CA LYS A 191 26.38 5.64 7.07
C LYS A 191 25.54 4.61 7.81
N ARG A 192 24.91 4.97 8.93
CA ARG A 192 24.03 4.05 9.67
C ARG A 192 22.88 3.54 8.80
N ARG A 193 22.17 4.42 8.09
CA ARG A 193 21.07 4.03 7.20
C ARG A 193 21.55 3.19 6.03
N LEU A 194 22.70 3.55 5.44
CA LEU A 194 23.27 2.81 4.32
C LEU A 194 23.70 1.40 4.69
N MET A 195 24.09 1.17 5.94
CA MET A 195 24.49 -0.16 6.45
C MET A 195 23.28 -1.02 6.86
N GLN A 196 22.06 -0.48 6.87
CA GLN A 196 20.86 -1.23 7.17
C GLN A 196 20.29 -1.83 5.87
N PRO A 197 20.22 -3.18 5.76
CA PRO A 197 19.62 -3.83 4.60
C PRO A 197 18.10 -3.66 4.64
N GLU A 198 17.60 -2.55 4.12
CA GLU A 198 16.18 -2.27 4.02
C GLU A 198 15.71 -2.41 2.57
N ALA A 199 14.63 -3.16 2.36
CA ALA A 199 13.92 -3.22 1.07
C ALA A 199 13.06 -1.97 0.80
N THR A 200 13.45 -0.81 1.34
CA THR A 200 12.68 0.45 1.29
C THR A 200 12.58 1.04 -0.11
N GLY A 201 13.49 0.68 -1.01
CA GLY A 201 13.33 0.95 -2.45
C GLY A 201 12.31 0.02 -3.09
N ALA A 202 12.16 -1.21 -2.57
CA ALA A 202 11.31 -2.24 -3.15
C ALA A 202 9.84 -2.16 -2.78
N PHE A 203 9.61 -1.75 -1.54
CA PHE A 203 8.34 -1.31 -1.03
C PHE A 203 8.57 0.13 -0.63
N GLY A 204 8.07 1.08 -1.42
CA GLY A 204 8.15 2.51 -1.11
C GLY A 204 7.62 2.76 0.29
N PHE A 205 8.52 2.82 1.27
CA PHE A 205 8.25 2.52 2.67
C PHE A 205 7.63 1.12 2.89
N ALA A 206 7.84 0.53 4.06
CA ALA A 206 7.05 -0.61 4.52
C ALA A 206 5.56 -0.21 4.39
N ASN A 207 4.93 -0.56 3.27
CA ASN A 207 3.81 0.21 2.77
C ASN A 207 2.65 -0.02 3.73
N THR A 208 2.34 0.98 4.57
CA THR A 208 1.23 0.92 5.52
C THR A 208 -0.05 0.47 4.81
N PHE A 209 -0.20 0.87 3.55
CA PHE A 209 -1.25 0.41 2.66
C PHE A 209 -1.20 -1.11 2.40
N GLY A 210 -0.06 -1.66 2.00
CA GLY A 210 0.12 -3.10 1.74
C GLY A 210 -0.09 -3.97 2.98
N SER A 211 0.45 -3.54 4.12
CA SER A 211 0.27 -4.23 5.42
C SER A 211 -1.19 -4.23 5.86
N MET A 212 -1.87 -3.09 5.73
CA MET A 212 -3.28 -2.96 6.09
C MET A 212 -4.18 -3.77 5.16
N MET A 213 -3.94 -3.71 3.85
CA MET A 213 -4.66 -4.51 2.85
C MET A 213 -4.52 -6.01 3.13
N THR A 214 -3.30 -6.45 3.41
CA THR A 214 -3.03 -7.86 3.73
C THR A 214 -3.75 -8.28 5.01
N ALA A 215 -3.71 -7.45 6.07
CA ALA A 215 -4.41 -7.72 7.32
C ALA A 215 -5.93 -7.83 7.12
N MET A 216 -6.53 -6.90 6.37
CA MET A 216 -7.97 -6.91 6.08
C MET A 216 -8.38 -8.12 5.23
N MET A 217 -7.55 -8.50 4.26
CA MET A 217 -7.78 -9.67 3.42
C MET A 217 -7.68 -10.98 4.21
N MET A 218 -6.74 -11.09 5.16
CA MET A 218 -6.62 -12.25 6.05
C MET A 218 -7.81 -12.37 7.02
N LEU A 219 -8.30 -11.24 7.56
CA LEU A 219 -9.51 -11.23 8.38
C LEU A 219 -10.73 -11.71 7.59
N ALA A 220 -10.87 -11.28 6.35
CA ALA A 220 -11.94 -11.71 5.46
C ALA A 220 -11.86 -13.21 5.14
N LEU A 221 -10.66 -13.74 4.89
CA LEU A 221 -10.44 -15.16 4.63
C LEU A 221 -10.87 -16.03 5.82
N ARG A 222 -10.47 -15.65 7.04
CA ARG A 222 -10.84 -16.36 8.27
C ARG A 222 -12.35 -16.42 8.47
N GLN A 223 -13.06 -15.33 8.14
CA GLN A 223 -14.51 -15.27 8.26
C GLN A 223 -15.18 -16.22 7.27
N HIS A 224 -14.71 -16.26 6.02
CA HIS A 224 -15.23 -17.17 5.01
C HIS A 224 -15.04 -18.65 5.39
N TRP A 225 -13.86 -19.01 5.92
CA TRP A 225 -13.61 -20.39 6.36
C TRP A 225 -14.60 -20.84 7.45
N ARG A 226 -14.96 -19.93 8.36
CA ARG A 226 -15.97 -20.21 9.41
C ARG A 226 -17.37 -20.42 8.84
N THR A 227 -17.78 -19.68 7.80
CA THR A 227 -19.11 -19.84 7.21
C THR A 227 -19.23 -21.14 6.41
N CYS A 228 -18.20 -21.52 5.64
CA CYS A 228 -18.17 -22.81 4.95
C CYS A 228 -18.25 -24.01 5.90
N ASN A 229 -17.49 -24.00 7.01
CA ASN A 229 -17.51 -25.11 7.96
C ASN A 229 -18.87 -25.28 8.66
N ARG A 230 -19.61 -24.18 8.90
CA ARG A 230 -20.96 -24.26 9.49
C ARG A 230 -21.97 -24.96 8.58
N HIS A 231 -21.83 -24.84 7.25
CA HIS A 231 -22.72 -25.53 6.32
C HIS A 231 -22.43 -27.03 6.26
N HIS A 232 -21.17 -27.45 6.42
CA HIS A 232 -20.81 -28.86 6.47
C HIS A 232 -21.18 -29.55 7.79
N ALA A 233 -21.26 -28.82 8.91
CA ALA A 233 -21.64 -29.40 10.20
C ALA A 233 -23.15 -29.64 10.36
N ASN A 234 -23.99 -29.05 9.50
CA ASN A 234 -25.45 -29.06 9.61
C ASN A 234 -26.14 -29.89 8.50
N GLY A 235 -25.39 -30.62 7.67
CA GLY A 235 -25.92 -31.49 6.61
C GLY A 235 -25.36 -32.89 6.74
#